data_AF-A0A4Q3T0S2-F1
#
_entry.id   AF-A0A4Q3T0S2-F1
#
_cell.length_a   1.000
_cell.length_b   1.000
_cell.length_c   1.000
_cell.angle_alpha   90.00
_cell.angle_beta   90.00
_cell.angle_gamma   90.00
#
_symmetry.space_group_name_H-M   'P 1'
#
loop_
_entity.id
_entity.type
_entity.pdbx_description
1 polymer ?
#
loop_
_entity_poly.entity_id
_entity_poly.type
_entity_poly.pdbx_seq_one_letter_code
_entity_poly.pdbx_strand_id
1 'polypeptide(L)'
;MFKISSTLAGVATLALATLPMLAVASGAHAAPVVVKVSDIDTSSAHGAKILNQRIDVAAREFCGRTQPGAMARLADNACIKGVRTEITEGVANRNAMMAKTQGAELAQR
;
A
#
# COMPACT_ATOMS: atom_id res chain seq x y z
N MET A 1 12.76 2.28 64.68
CA MET A 1 11.29 2.38 64.70
C MET A 1 10.81 2.59 63.28
N PHE A 2 10.10 1.63 62.70
CA PHE A 2 9.47 1.75 61.39
C PHE A 2 8.19 2.59 61.50
N LYS A 3 7.97 3.50 60.55
CA LYS A 3 6.63 3.94 60.15
C LYS A 3 6.63 4.25 58.66
N ILE A 4 5.74 3.55 57.96
CA ILE A 4 5.49 3.57 56.51
C ILE A 4 4.22 4.39 56.31
N SER A 5 4.26 5.46 55.51
CA SER A 5 3.13 6.22 54.93
C SER A 5 3.78 7.36 54.13
N SER A 6 3.61 7.56 52.84
CA SER A 6 2.55 7.15 51.94
C SER A 6 3.09 7.05 50.51
N THR A 7 2.56 6.05 49.81
CA THR A 7 2.34 6.01 48.37
C THR A 7 2.30 7.37 47.68
N LEU A 8 3.19 7.59 46.72
CA LEU A 8 2.78 8.12 45.42
C LEU A 8 3.51 7.34 44.31
N ALA A 9 2.71 6.55 43.62
CA ALA A 9 3.07 5.91 42.37
C ALA A 9 3.42 6.99 41.34
N GLY A 10 4.56 6.84 40.69
CA GLY A 10 4.95 7.62 39.54
C GLY A 10 5.76 6.74 38.61
N VAL A 11 5.08 5.85 37.89
CA VAL A 11 5.66 5.10 36.78
C VAL A 11 6.21 6.09 35.75
N ALA A 12 7.53 6.30 35.75
CA ALA A 12 8.23 6.98 34.67
C ALA A 12 8.33 6.02 33.47
N THR A 13 7.18 5.79 32.82
CA THR A 13 7.14 5.10 31.53
C THR A 13 7.86 5.95 30.50
N LEU A 14 8.92 5.36 29.94
CA LEU A 14 9.73 5.87 28.85
C LEU A 14 8.83 6.32 27.68
N ALA A 15 8.98 7.58 27.25
CA ALA A 15 8.54 8.02 25.93
C ALA A 15 9.78 8.26 25.05
N LEU A 16 10.46 7.18 24.67
CA LEU A 16 11.24 7.18 23.44
C LEU A 16 10.26 7.34 22.28
N ALA A 17 10.32 8.45 21.54
CA ALA A 17 10.20 8.50 20.07
C ALA A 17 10.02 9.95 19.58
N THR A 18 11.06 10.79 19.68
CA THR A 18 11.22 11.87 18.69
C THR A 18 11.85 11.24 17.44
N LEU A 19 11.11 10.37 16.76
CA LEU A 19 11.46 9.91 15.43
C LEU A 19 10.51 10.59 14.45
N PRO A 20 11.08 11.10 13.34
CA PRO A 20 10.53 12.21 12.60
C PRO A 20 9.21 11.82 11.96
N MET A 21 8.28 12.78 11.95
CA MET A 21 7.20 12.83 10.97
C MET A 21 7.80 13.00 9.57
N LEU A 22 8.53 12.01 9.08
CA LEU A 22 8.65 11.74 7.66
C LEU A 22 7.33 11.09 7.25
N ALA A 23 6.24 11.84 7.42
CA ALA A 23 5.04 11.60 6.65
C ALA A 23 5.49 11.81 5.21
N VAL A 24 5.72 10.69 4.52
CA VAL A 24 5.91 10.62 3.07
C VAL A 24 4.59 11.05 2.46
N ALA A 25 4.31 12.35 2.51
CA ALA A 25 3.29 12.99 1.71
C ALA A 25 3.99 13.56 0.47
N SER A 26 4.70 12.69 -0.26
CA SER A 26 4.91 12.92 -1.68
C SER A 26 3.59 12.64 -2.37
N GLY A 27 2.61 13.53 -2.18
CA GLY A 27 1.50 13.71 -3.10
C GLY A 27 2.07 14.23 -4.42
N ALA A 28 2.80 13.36 -5.13
CA ALA A 28 3.14 13.61 -6.51
C ALA A 28 1.82 13.60 -7.26
N HIS A 29 1.35 14.78 -7.66
CA HIS A 29 0.28 14.95 -8.64
C HIS A 29 0.74 14.44 -10.01
N ALA A 30 1.15 13.18 -10.09
CA ALA A 30 1.37 12.49 -11.34
C ALA A 30 -0.01 12.18 -11.92
N ALA A 31 -0.19 12.44 -13.23
CA ALA A 31 -1.36 11.98 -13.95
C ALA A 31 -1.64 10.51 -13.59
N PRO A 32 -2.89 10.14 -13.26
CA PRO A 32 -3.18 8.82 -12.72
C PRO A 32 -2.75 7.76 -13.72
N VAL A 33 -1.86 6.87 -13.29
CA VAL A 33 -1.50 5.69 -14.08
C VAL A 33 -2.59 4.65 -13.84
N VAL A 34 -3.33 4.31 -14.89
CA VAL A 34 -4.49 3.43 -14.82
C VAL A 34 -4.13 2.04 -15.32
N VAL A 35 -4.27 1.03 -14.46
CA VAL A 35 -4.17 -0.39 -14.85
C VAL A 35 -5.57 -0.92 -15.13
N LYS A 36 -5.84 -1.29 -16.38
CA LYS A 36 -7.10 -1.93 -16.76
C LYS A 36 -7.14 -3.37 -16.24
N VAL A 37 -8.20 -3.71 -15.51
CA VAL A 37 -8.43 -5.04 -14.91
C VAL A 37 -9.72 -5.68 -15.42
N SER A 38 -10.63 -4.91 -16.02
CA SER A 38 -11.95 -5.40 -16.44
C SER A 38 -11.94 -6.38 -17.62
N ASP A 39 -10.83 -6.46 -18.34
CA ASP A 39 -10.63 -7.32 -19.51
C ASP A 39 -9.85 -8.60 -19.18
N ILE A 40 -9.48 -8.83 -17.92
CA ILE A 40 -8.69 -9.98 -17.50
C ILE A 40 -9.36 -10.73 -16.36
N ASP A 41 -9.34 -12.06 -16.43
CA ASP A 41 -9.74 -12.90 -15.31
C ASP A 41 -8.61 -13.00 -14.29
N THR A 42 -8.66 -12.13 -13.27
CA THR A 42 -7.67 -12.10 -12.18
C THR A 42 -7.70 -13.32 -11.26
N SER A 43 -8.72 -14.18 -11.35
CA SER A 43 -8.79 -15.43 -10.58
C SER A 43 -7.99 -16.57 -11.24
N SER A 44 -7.71 -16.45 -12.54
CA SER A 44 -6.90 -17.42 -13.28
C SER A 44 -5.39 -17.14 -13.16
N ALA A 45 -4.58 -18.21 -13.19
CA ALA A 45 -3.12 -18.08 -13.20
C ALA A 45 -2.60 -17.31 -14.44
N HIS A 46 -3.29 -17.43 -15.58
CA HIS A 46 -2.96 -16.70 -16.80
C HIS A 46 -3.25 -15.20 -16.66
N GLY A 47 -4.45 -14.83 -16.19
CA GLY A 47 -4.82 -13.44 -15.98
C GLY A 47 -4.01 -12.77 -14.86
N ALA A 48 -3.62 -13.51 -13.82
CA ALA A 48 -2.68 -13.03 -12.80
C ALA A 48 -1.31 -12.67 -13.39
N LYS A 49 -0.79 -13.45 -14.35
CA LYS A 49 0.45 -13.12 -15.06
C LYS A 49 0.31 -11.86 -15.91
N ILE A 50 -0.81 -11.72 -16.64
CA ILE A 50 -1.08 -10.51 -17.45
C ILE A 50 -1.19 -9.28 -16.55
N LEU A 51 -1.92 -9.37 -15.44
CA LEU A 51 -2.03 -8.30 -14.46
C LEU A 51 -0.63 -7.89 -13.95
N ASN A 52 0.20 -8.86 -13.59
CA ASN A 52 1.54 -8.57 -13.08
C ASN A 52 2.43 -7.86 -14.12
N GLN A 53 2.33 -8.25 -15.40
CA GLN A 53 3.02 -7.54 -16.49
C GLN A 53 2.52 -6.10 -16.65
N ARG A 54 1.21 -5.88 -16.53
CA ARG A 54 0.62 -4.52 -16.61
C ARG A 54 1.06 -3.64 -15.44
N ILE A 55 1.08 -4.18 -14.23
CA ILE A 55 1.59 -3.50 -13.03
C ILE A 55 3.04 -3.08 -13.23
N ASP A 56 3.86 -3.97 -13.77
CA ASP A 56 5.29 -3.74 -13.98
C ASP A 56 5.56 -2.63 -15.01
N VAL A 57 4.76 -2.56 -16.08
CA VAL A 57 4.80 -1.43 -17.05
C VAL A 57 4.33 -0.13 -16.41
N ALA A 58 3.19 -0.15 -15.72
CA ALA A 58 2.62 1.02 -15.04
C ALA A 58 3.57 1.59 -13.97
N ALA A 59 4.19 0.72 -13.16
CA ALA A 59 5.14 1.11 -12.14
C ALA A 59 6.39 1.76 -12.74
N ARG A 60 6.93 1.21 -13.84
CA ARG A 60 8.05 1.84 -14.55
C ARG A 60 7.69 3.18 -15.16
N GLU A 61 6.47 3.33 -15.70
CA GLU A 61 6.03 4.62 -16.25
C GLU A 61 5.84 5.68 -15.15
N PHE A 62 5.32 5.26 -13.99
CA PHE A 62 5.12 6.12 -12.83
C PHE A 62 6.45 6.54 -12.19
N CYS A 63 7.34 5.58 -11.95
CA CYS A 63 8.59 5.77 -11.21
C CYS A 63 9.76 6.25 -12.09
N GLY A 64 9.74 5.93 -13.38
CA GLY A 64 10.79 6.30 -14.34
C GLY A 64 10.83 7.79 -14.71
N ARG A 65 9.88 8.61 -14.24
CA ARG A 65 9.86 10.07 -14.49
C ARG A 65 10.82 10.87 -13.60
N THR A 66 11.49 10.24 -12.62
CA THR A 66 12.36 10.92 -11.64
C THR A 66 13.86 10.70 -11.91
N GLN A 67 14.49 11.75 -12.48
CA GLN A 67 15.92 12.15 -12.57
C GLN A 67 17.04 11.09 -12.77
N PRO A 68 18.06 11.35 -13.61
CA PRO A 68 19.20 10.43 -13.78
C PRO A 68 20.15 10.42 -12.56
N GLY A 69 20.51 9.23 -12.05
CA GLY A 69 21.55 9.06 -11.01
C GLY A 69 21.44 7.74 -10.22
N ALA A 70 22.49 7.38 -9.47
CA ALA A 70 22.49 6.16 -8.64
C ALA A 70 21.46 6.20 -7.49
N MET A 71 21.24 7.38 -6.90
CA MET A 71 20.19 7.61 -5.89
C MET A 71 18.79 7.53 -6.51
N ALA A 72 18.65 7.87 -7.79
CA ALA A 72 17.39 7.72 -8.50
C ALA A 72 17.01 6.24 -8.70
N ARG A 73 17.98 5.34 -8.93
CA ARG A 73 17.71 3.90 -9.03
C ARG A 73 17.20 3.29 -7.72
N LEU A 74 17.71 3.74 -6.57
CA LEU A 74 17.24 3.31 -5.25
C LEU A 74 15.82 3.81 -4.98
N ALA A 75 15.54 5.08 -5.30
CA ALA A 75 14.21 5.67 -5.23
C ALA A 75 13.21 4.98 -6.18
N ASP A 76 13.66 4.60 -7.37
CA ASP A 76 12.86 3.90 -8.39
C ASP A 76 12.44 2.50 -7.92
N ASN A 77 13.34 1.73 -7.30
CA ASN A 77 12.99 0.42 -6.75
C ASN A 77 11.99 0.49 -5.59
N ALA A 78 12.14 1.47 -4.69
CA ALA A 78 11.20 1.68 -3.60
C ALA A 78 9.83 2.13 -4.14
N CYS A 79 9.83 3.01 -5.15
CA CYS A 79 8.62 3.45 -5.84
C CYS A 79 7.90 2.29 -6.53
N ILE A 80 8.61 1.46 -7.31
CA ILE A 80 8.02 0.31 -8.01
C ILE A 80 7.40 -0.67 -7.02
N LYS A 81 8.06 -0.92 -5.89
CA LYS A 81 7.51 -1.75 -4.82
C LYS A 81 6.22 -1.16 -4.23
N GLY A 82 6.23 0.14 -3.91
CA GLY A 82 5.05 0.84 -3.41
C GLY A 82 3.87 0.74 -4.38
N VAL A 83 4.09 1.03 -5.67
CA VAL A 83 3.06 0.93 -6.71
C VAL A 83 2.50 -0.49 -6.82
N ARG A 84 3.36 -1.52 -6.76
CA ARG A 84 2.89 -2.92 -6.79
C ARG A 84 2.03 -3.25 -5.58
N THR A 85 2.40 -2.81 -4.38
CA THR A 85 1.59 -3.01 -3.17
C THR A 85 0.22 -2.37 -3.33
N GLU A 86 0.17 -1.09 -3.68
CA GLU A 86 -1.08 -0.34 -3.86
C GLU A 86 -2.02 -0.99 -4.89
N ILE A 87 -1.49 -1.40 -6.05
CA ILE A 87 -2.33 -2.03 -7.09
C ILE A 87 -2.81 -3.42 -6.65
N THR A 88 -1.97 -4.19 -5.95
CA THR A 88 -2.35 -5.53 -5.45
C THR A 88 -3.48 -5.42 -4.42
N GLU A 89 -3.37 -4.47 -3.49
CA GLU A 89 -4.42 -4.17 -2.50
C GLU A 89 -5.71 -3.69 -3.17
N GLY A 90 -5.60 -2.82 -4.19
CA GLY A 90 -6.72 -2.34 -4.98
C GLY A 90 -7.48 -3.48 -5.69
N VAL A 91 -6.75 -4.44 -6.28
CA VAL A 91 -7.35 -5.62 -6.94
C VAL A 91 -8.01 -6.54 -5.92
N ALA A 92 -7.36 -6.79 -4.78
CA ALA A 92 -7.94 -7.61 -3.71
C ALA A 92 -9.25 -7.01 -3.17
N ASN A 93 -9.27 -5.69 -2.93
CA ASN A 93 -10.46 -4.97 -2.49
C ASN A 93 -11.58 -5.05 -3.55
N ARG A 94 -11.23 -4.86 -4.84
CA ARG A 94 -12.20 -4.95 -5.94
C ARG A 94 -12.80 -6.36 -6.03
N ASN A 95 -11.99 -7.41 -5.94
CA ASN A 95 -12.46 -8.79 -5.97
C ASN A 95 -13.37 -9.11 -4.76
N ALA A 96 -13.03 -8.61 -3.58
CA ALA A 96 -13.87 -8.74 -2.39
C ALA A 96 -15.21 -8.01 -2.54
N MET A 97 -15.25 -6.83 -3.15
CA MET A 97 -16.52 -6.14 -3.45
C MET A 97 -17.37 -6.92 -4.45
N MET A 98 -16.78 -7.44 -5.52
CA MET A 98 -17.51 -8.22 -6.54
C MET A 98 -18.13 -9.49 -5.94
N ALA A 99 -17.41 -10.19 -5.06
CA ALA A 99 -17.95 -11.36 -4.35
C ALA A 99 -19.15 -11.01 -3.46
N LYS A 100 -19.11 -9.86 -2.78
CA LYS A 100 -20.25 -9.37 -1.97
C LYS A 100 -21.46 -9.03 -2.84
N THR A 101 -21.26 -8.37 -3.98
CA THR A 101 -22.34 -8.02 -4.91
C THR A 101 -23.00 -9.27 -5.49
N GLN A 102 -22.22 -10.29 -5.85
CA GLN A 102 -22.74 -11.58 -6.34
C GLN A 102 -23.57 -12.32 -5.29
N GLY A 103 -23.14 -12.31 -4.02
CA GLY A 103 -23.91 -12.89 -2.92
C GLY A 103 -25.24 -12.16 -2.67
N ALA A 104 -25.26 -10.84 -2.83
CA ALA A 104 -26.49 -10.05 -2.73
C ALA A 104 -27.47 -10.34 -3.88
N GLU A 105 -26.98 -10.50 -5.12
CA GLU A 105 -27.82 -10.81 -6.28
C GLU A 105 -28.42 -12.22 -6.20
N LEU A 106 -27.67 -13.20 -5.67
CA LEU A 106 -28.16 -14.56 -5.44
C LEU A 106 -29.21 -14.65 -4.32
N ALA A 107 -29.12 -13.80 -3.29
CA ALA A 107 -30.10 -13.73 -2.21
C ALA A 107 -31.41 -13.01 -2.60
N GLN A 108 -31.43 -12.35 -3.77
CA GLN A 108 -32.58 -11.62 -4.30
C GLN A 108 -33.38 -12.42 -5.36
N ARG A 109 -32.97 -13.65 -5.64
CA ARG A 109 -33.68 -14.60 -6.53
C ARG A 109 -34.33 -15.71 -5.72
#